data_AF-A0A845YRI8-F1
#
_entry.id   AF-A0A845YRI8-F1
#
_cell.length_a   1.000
_cell.length_b   1.000
_cell.length_c   1.000
_cell.angle_alpha   90.00
_cell.angle_beta   90.00
_cell.angle_gamma   90.00
#
_symmetry.space_group_name_H-M   'P 1'
#
loop_
_entity.id
_entity.type
_entity.pdbx_description
1 polymer ?
#
loop_
_entity_poly.entity_id
_entity_poly.type
_entity_poly.pdbx_seq_one_letter_code
_entity_poly.pdbx_strand_id
1 'polypeptide(L)'
;MTNLNSHYSDTEWIEQVYQLLSEIARTSLSDKPKLPDNLADKALPLVHKAKIIQEKTDGQIIPSDSLEWVEKVRQLLLDLSRASLADIPRLPVSMGQRSLSLAETAKEIKDKVAEKNHSS
;
A
#
# COMPACT_ATOMS: atom_id res chain seq x y z
N MET A 1 -14.83 2.86 20.29
CA MET A 1 -13.58 3.36 19.68
C MET A 1 -12.67 2.16 19.46
N THR A 2 -12.74 1.54 18.29
CA THR A 2 -11.92 0.37 17.95
C THR A 2 -10.49 0.83 17.72
N ASN A 3 -9.58 0.25 18.50
CA ASN A 3 -8.15 0.48 18.45
C ASN A 3 -7.64 0.00 17.07
N LEU A 4 -7.53 0.90 16.09
CA LEU A 4 -6.92 0.67 14.76
C LEU A 4 -5.39 0.58 14.89
N ASN A 5 -4.89 -0.10 15.93
CA ASN A 5 -3.51 -0.53 16.02
C ASN A 5 -3.33 -1.63 14.98
N SER A 6 -2.98 -1.24 13.75
CA SER A 6 -2.55 -2.21 12.75
C SER A 6 -1.26 -2.86 13.28
N HIS A 7 -1.39 -4.09 13.78
CA HIS A 7 -0.31 -4.92 14.31
C HIS A 7 0.61 -5.49 13.21
N TYR A 8 0.57 -4.98 11.99
CA TYR A 8 1.46 -5.48 10.93
C TYR A 8 2.91 -5.18 11.29
N SER A 9 3.76 -6.20 11.22
CA SER A 9 5.20 -5.98 11.04
C SER A 9 5.45 -5.21 9.74
N ASP A 10 6.64 -4.63 9.59
CA ASP A 10 6.95 -3.84 8.39
C ASP A 10 6.92 -4.73 7.13
N THR A 11 7.34 -6.00 7.24
CA THR A 11 7.28 -7.00 6.16
C THR A 11 5.86 -7.41 5.80
N GLU A 12 4.99 -7.65 6.79
CA GLU A 12 3.57 -7.91 6.54
C GLU A 12 2.89 -6.70 5.90
N TRP A 13 3.25 -5.49 6.32
CA TRP A 13 2.72 -4.27 5.72
C TRP A 13 3.11 -4.15 4.25
N ILE A 14 4.37 -4.43 3.88
CA ILE A 14 4.80 -4.47 2.46
C ILE A 14 3.97 -5.47 1.67
N GLU A 15 3.74 -6.67 2.20
CA GLU A 15 2.93 -7.69 1.53
C GLU A 15 1.48 -7.24 1.33
N GLN A 16 0.84 -6.68 2.36
CA GLN A 16 -0.54 -6.19 2.25
C GLN A 16 -0.67 -5.04 1.25
N VAL A 17 0.33 -4.13 1.21
CA VAL A 17 0.41 -3.06 0.21
C VAL A 17 0.55 -3.65 -1.19
N TYR A 18 1.46 -4.61 -1.39
CA TYR A 18 1.65 -5.29 -2.67
C TYR A 18 0.35 -5.95 -3.18
N GLN A 19 -0.34 -6.70 -2.32
CA GLN A 19 -1.59 -7.38 -2.68
C GLN A 19 -2.68 -6.38 -3.06
N LEU A 20 -2.89 -5.34 -2.24
CA LEU A 20 -3.93 -4.34 -2.48
C LEU A 20 -3.67 -3.55 -3.77
N LEU A 21 -2.44 -3.08 -3.99
CA LEU A 21 -2.09 -2.33 -5.19
C LEU A 21 -2.16 -3.20 -6.44
N SER A 22 -1.79 -4.49 -6.34
CA SER A 22 -1.96 -5.45 -7.43
C SER A 22 -3.43 -5.71 -7.76
N GLU A 23 -4.28 -5.82 -6.74
CA GLU A 23 -5.74 -5.94 -6.91
C GLU A 23 -6.28 -4.73 -7.70
N ILE A 24 -5.91 -3.51 -7.30
CA ILE A 24 -6.35 -2.27 -7.95
C ILE A 24 -5.81 -2.13 -9.37
N ALA A 25 -4.54 -2.50 -9.60
CA ALA A 25 -3.97 -2.50 -10.94
C ALA A 25 -4.72 -3.47 -11.85
N ARG A 26 -5.04 -4.68 -11.37
CA ARG A 26 -5.83 -5.66 -12.13
C ARG A 26 -7.25 -5.19 -12.41
N THR A 27 -7.95 -4.62 -11.43
CA THR A 27 -9.32 -4.11 -11.65
C THR A 27 -9.33 -2.94 -12.61
N SER A 28 -8.28 -2.11 -12.64
CA SER A 28 -8.16 -1.00 -13.58
C SER A 28 -8.10 -1.43 -15.06
N LEU A 29 -7.63 -2.65 -15.32
CA LEU A 29 -7.54 -3.24 -16.65
C LEU A 29 -8.80 -4.03 -17.06
N SER A 30 -9.76 -4.19 -16.15
CA SER A 30 -11.02 -4.88 -16.43
C SER A 30 -11.95 -4.02 -17.30
N ASP A 31 -12.85 -4.65 -18.06
CA ASP A 31 -13.88 -3.99 -18.87
C ASP A 31 -14.73 -2.99 -18.06
N LYS A 32 -14.87 -3.23 -16.75
CA LYS A 32 -15.55 -2.33 -15.81
C LYS A 32 -14.61 -2.03 -14.63
N PRO A 33 -13.76 -1.01 -14.73
CA PRO A 33 -12.80 -0.71 -13.67
C PRO A 33 -13.52 -0.12 -12.47
N LYS A 34 -13.79 -0.97 -11.47
CA LYS A 34 -14.43 -0.61 -10.22
C LYS A 34 -13.41 -0.65 -9.08
N LEU A 35 -13.65 0.19 -8.08
CA LEU A 35 -12.94 0.09 -6.82
C LEU A 35 -13.31 -1.23 -6.12
N PRO A 36 -12.37 -1.91 -5.46
CA PRO A 36 -12.68 -3.07 -4.64
C PRO A 36 -13.71 -2.74 -3.56
N ASP A 37 -14.60 -3.68 -3.28
CA ASP A 37 -15.49 -3.58 -2.12
C ASP A 37 -14.65 -3.52 -0.83
N ASN A 38 -15.05 -2.68 0.12
CA ASN A 38 -14.33 -2.44 1.38
C ASN A 38 -12.89 -1.91 1.20
N LEU A 39 -12.61 -1.22 0.08
CA LEU A 39 -11.29 -0.63 -0.17
C LEU A 39 -10.84 0.29 0.97
N ALA A 40 -11.74 1.14 1.49
CA ALA A 40 -11.45 2.02 2.61
C ALA A 40 -11.06 1.23 3.87
N ASP A 41 -11.75 0.12 4.17
CA ASP A 41 -11.47 -0.72 5.33
C ASP A 41 -10.11 -1.41 5.23
N LYS A 42 -9.69 -1.80 4.02
CA LYS A 42 -8.34 -2.35 3.76
C LYS A 42 -7.26 -1.27 3.77
N ALA A 43 -7.54 -0.09 3.21
CA ALA A 43 -6.55 0.97 3.00
C ALA A 43 -6.23 1.77 4.26
N LEU A 44 -7.22 2.06 5.12
CA LEU A 44 -7.03 2.89 6.32
C LEU A 44 -5.99 2.33 7.31
N PRO A 45 -6.00 1.03 7.66
CA PRO A 45 -4.96 0.45 8.51
C PRO A 45 -3.56 0.58 7.89
N LEU A 46 -3.45 0.40 6.56
CA LEU A 46 -2.18 0.52 5.84
C LEU A 46 -1.66 1.96 5.81
N VAL A 47 -2.55 2.96 5.67
CA VAL A 47 -2.21 4.38 5.76
C VAL A 47 -1.65 4.72 7.14
N HIS A 48 -2.29 4.24 8.20
CA HIS A 48 -1.82 4.47 9.58
C HIS A 48 -0.44 3.87 9.80
N LYS A 49 -0.22 2.63 9.34
CA LYS A 49 1.07 1.96 9.46
C LYS A 49 2.16 2.66 8.63
N ALA A 50 1.85 3.15 7.44
CA ALA A 50 2.77 3.94 6.62
C ALA A 50 3.27 5.19 7.39
N LYS A 51 2.35 5.89 8.06
CA LYS A 51 2.70 7.04 8.91
C LYS A 51 3.65 6.63 10.05
N ILE A 52 3.37 5.52 10.73
CA ILE A 52 4.24 4.99 11.79
C ILE A 52 5.63 4.64 11.25
N ILE A 53 5.71 4.03 10.07
CA ILE A 53 7.00 3.71 9.42
C ILE A 53 7.78 5.01 9.14
N GLN A 54 7.13 6.07 8.70
CA GLN A 54 7.79 7.36 8.46
C GLN A 54 8.26 8.06 9.73
N GLU A 55 7.53 7.90 10.83
CA GLU A 55 7.85 8.52 12.12
C GLU A 55 8.92 7.75 12.91
N LYS A 56 9.14 6.47 12.59
CA LYS A 56 10.22 5.68 13.19
C LYS A 56 11.58 6.13 12.65
N THR A 57 12.55 6.36 13.52
CA THR A 57 13.92 6.69 13.13
C THR A 57 14.90 5.51 13.25
N ASP A 58 14.54 4.47 14.02
CA ASP A 58 15.41 3.32 14.30
C ASP A 58 14.65 1.98 14.20
N GLY A 59 15.37 0.91 13.86
CA GLY A 59 14.85 -0.46 13.84
C GLY A 59 13.89 -0.78 12.69
N GLN A 60 13.88 0.02 11.63
CA GLN A 60 13.08 -0.26 10.43
C GLN A 60 13.72 -1.37 9.60
N ILE A 61 12.88 -2.31 9.15
CA ILE A 61 13.27 -3.32 8.15
C ILE A 61 13.24 -2.72 6.74
N ILE A 62 12.36 -1.74 6.52
CA ILE A 62 12.25 -1.00 5.26
C ILE A 62 13.50 -0.14 5.08
N PRO A 63 14.20 -0.27 3.94
CA PRO A 63 15.36 0.57 3.62
C PRO A 63 15.03 2.07 3.62
N SER A 64 15.93 2.91 4.13
CA SER A 64 15.71 4.36 4.23
C SER A 64 15.52 5.05 2.88
N ASP A 65 16.13 4.52 1.81
CA ASP A 65 15.93 4.96 0.42
C ASP A 65 14.53 4.66 -0.11
N SER A 66 13.77 3.81 0.60
CA SER A 66 12.40 3.41 0.25
C SER A 66 11.33 4.21 1.02
N LEU A 67 11.71 5.17 1.88
CA LEU A 67 10.74 6.00 2.63
C LEU A 67 9.91 6.92 1.73
N GLU A 68 10.46 7.37 0.60
CA GLU A 68 9.69 8.12 -0.40
C GLU A 68 8.58 7.25 -1.00
N TRP A 69 8.86 5.96 -1.24
CA TRP A 69 7.85 5.00 -1.69
C TRP A 69 6.76 4.82 -0.63
N VAL A 70 7.10 4.73 0.66
CA VAL A 70 6.12 4.65 1.76
C VAL A 70 5.17 5.86 1.74
N GLU A 71 5.67 7.08 1.52
CA GLU A 71 4.81 8.27 1.39
C GLU A 71 3.88 8.18 0.18
N LYS A 72 4.41 7.77 -0.98
CA LYS A 72 3.62 7.62 -2.22
C LYS A 72 2.50 6.59 -2.05
N VAL A 73 2.78 5.47 -1.38
CA VAL A 73 1.78 4.46 -1.01
C VAL A 73 0.72 5.07 -0.11
N ARG A 74 1.13 5.78 0.95
CA ARG A 74 0.20 6.43 1.89
C ARG A 74 -0.74 7.41 1.19
N GLN A 75 -0.22 8.26 0.30
CA GLN A 75 -1.01 9.22 -0.46
C GLN A 75 -2.02 8.54 -1.39
N LEU A 76 -1.56 7.53 -2.14
CA LEU A 76 -2.44 6.79 -3.06
C LEU A 76 -3.57 6.09 -2.30
N LEU A 77 -3.27 5.44 -1.17
CA LEU A 77 -4.28 4.77 -0.35
C LEU A 77 -5.31 5.74 0.24
N LEU A 78 -4.90 6.96 0.60
CA LEU A 78 -5.82 8.03 1.02
C LEU A 78 -6.74 8.47 -0.12
N ASP A 79 -6.20 8.67 -1.32
CA ASP A 79 -6.98 9.08 -2.48
C ASP A 79 -7.97 7.99 -2.91
N LEU A 80 -7.55 6.73 -2.85
CA LEU A 80 -8.40 5.57 -3.09
C LEU A 80 -9.52 5.44 -2.04
N SER A 81 -9.20 5.64 -0.77
CA SER A 81 -10.19 5.63 0.32
C SER A 81 -11.22 6.75 0.11
N ARG A 82 -10.77 7.95 -0.25
CA ARG A 82 -11.66 9.09 -0.57
C ARG A 82 -12.54 8.79 -1.77
N ALA A 83 -11.99 8.22 -2.84
CA ALA A 83 -12.76 7.85 -4.02
C ALA A 83 -13.82 6.78 -3.71
N SER A 84 -13.48 5.81 -2.87
CA SER A 84 -14.42 4.77 -2.41
C SER A 84 -15.54 5.35 -1.54
N LEU A 85 -15.23 6.30 -0.65
CA LEU A 85 -16.22 6.93 0.22
C LEU A 85 -17.10 7.96 -0.50
N ALA A 86 -16.58 8.57 -1.56
CA ALA A 86 -17.33 9.48 -2.42
C ALA A 86 -18.26 8.74 -3.41
N ASP A 87 -18.38 7.42 -3.27
CA ASP A 87 -19.18 6.54 -4.14
C ASP A 87 -18.88 6.74 -5.62
N ILE A 88 -17.60 7.00 -5.94
CA ILE A 88 -17.16 7.14 -7.33
C ILE A 88 -17.21 5.74 -7.95
N PRO A 89 -18.10 5.48 -8.93
CA PRO A 89 -18.37 4.13 -9.38
C PRO A 89 -17.25 3.54 -10.24
N ARG A 90 -16.27 4.35 -10.64
CA ARG A 90 -15.20 3.98 -11.57
C ARG A 90 -13.82 4.36 -11.02
N LEU A 91 -12.91 3.40 -11.01
CA LEU A 91 -11.50 3.63 -10.69
C LEU A 91 -10.86 4.52 -11.78
N PRO A 92 -10.28 5.69 -11.42
CA PRO A 92 -9.54 6.51 -12.37
C PRO A 92 -8.35 5.74 -12.95
N VAL A 93 -8.15 5.84 -14.28
CA VAL A 93 -7.06 5.15 -14.99
C VAL A 93 -5.68 5.49 -14.42
N SER A 94 -5.49 6.74 -14.00
CA SER A 94 -4.26 7.21 -13.35
C SER A 94 -3.97 6.51 -12.02
N MET A 95 -5.01 6.07 -11.29
CA MET A 95 -4.84 5.32 -10.04
C MET A 95 -4.42 3.86 -10.31
N GLY A 96 -4.92 3.26 -11.39
CA GLY A 96 -4.48 1.91 -11.82
C GLY A 96 -3.00 1.87 -12.16
N GLN A 97 -2.53 2.80 -13.00
CA GLN A 97 -1.11 2.91 -13.37
C GLN A 97 -0.21 3.18 -12.16
N ARG A 98 -0.60 4.13 -11.29
CA ARG A 98 0.15 4.41 -10.06
C ARG A 98 0.20 3.20 -9.12
N SER A 99 -0.90 2.45 -9.02
CA SER A 99 -0.95 1.24 -8.21
C SER A 99 0.01 0.17 -8.74
N LEU A 100 0.06 -0.01 -10.06
CA LEU A 100 0.98 -0.97 -10.68
C LEU A 100 2.45 -0.62 -10.38
N SER A 101 2.88 0.61 -10.65
CA SER A 101 4.26 1.02 -10.39
C SER A 101 4.65 0.90 -8.92
N LEU A 102 3.75 1.26 -8.00
CA LEU A 102 4.02 1.11 -6.56
C LEU A 102 4.02 -0.35 -6.10
N ALA A 103 3.24 -1.24 -6.74
CA ALA A 103 3.26 -2.67 -6.47
C ALA A 103 4.57 -3.32 -6.95
N GLU A 104 5.10 -2.91 -8.10
CA GLU A 104 6.41 -3.36 -8.59
C GLU A 104 7.51 -2.99 -7.59
N THR A 105 7.55 -1.74 -7.13
CA THR A 105 8.48 -1.31 -6.07
C THR A 105 8.28 -2.07 -4.76
N ALA A 106 7.03 -2.37 -4.38
CA ALA A 106 6.75 -3.18 -3.17
C ALA A 106 7.39 -4.58 -3.27
N LYS A 107 7.32 -5.20 -4.44
CA LYS A 107 7.95 -6.49 -4.73
C LYS A 107 9.48 -6.39 -4.63
N GLU A 108 10.09 -5.38 -5.23
CA GLU A 108 11.54 -5.16 -5.14
C GLU A 108 12.01 -4.97 -3.70
N ILE A 109 11.27 -4.20 -2.89
CA ILE A 109 11.58 -4.01 -1.46
C ILE A 109 11.46 -5.32 -0.70
N LYS A 110 10.40 -6.11 -0.97
CA LYS A 110 10.21 -7.42 -0.36
C LYS A 110 11.38 -8.35 -0.67
N ASP A 111 11.83 -8.38 -1.92
CA ASP A 111 12.97 -9.21 -2.35
C ASP A 111 14.26 -8.77 -1.64
N LYS A 112 14.55 -7.46 -1.58
CA LYS A 112 15.71 -6.91 -0.84
C LYS A 112 15.69 -7.26 0.66
N VAL A 113 14.52 -7.19 1.29
CA VAL A 113 14.34 -7.55 2.71
C VAL A 113 14.56 -9.05 2.94
N ALA A 114 14.08 -9.90 2.03
CA ALA A 114 14.29 -11.34 2.11
C ALA A 114 15.77 -11.73 1.96
N GLU A 115 16.49 -11.13 1.00
CA GLU A 115 17.93 -11.37 0.77
C GLU A 115 18.79 -11.00 1.99
N LYS A 116 18.46 -9.88 2.65
CA LYS A 116 19.16 -9.43 3.87
C LYS A 116 18.98 -10.40 5.05
N ASN A 117 17.80 -11.01 5.16
CA ASN A 117 17.50 -12.01 6.20
C ASN A 117 18.16 -13.38 5.93
N HIS A 118 18.44 -13.72 4.68
CA HIS A 118 19.15 -14.95 4.32
C HIS A 118 20.69 -14.86 4.46
N SER A 119 21.22 -13.65 4.62
CA SER A 119 22.66 -13.38 4.69
C SER A 119 23.18 -13.13 6.12
N SER A 120 22.31 -13.29 7.14
CA SER A 120 22.62 -13.02 8.56
C SER A 120 22.71 -14.31 9.37
#